data_AF-A0A9P6XMA4-F1
#
_entry.id   AF-A0A9P6XMA4-F1
#
_cell.length_a   1.000
_cell.length_b   1.000
_cell.length_c   1.000
_cell.angle_alpha   90.00
_cell.angle_beta   90.00
_cell.angle_gamma   90.00
#
_symmetry.space_group_name_H-M   'P 1'
#
loop_
_entity.id
_entity.type
_entity.pdbx_description
1 polymer ?
#
loop_
_entity_poly.entity_id
_entity_poly.type
_entity_poly.pdbx_seq_one_letter_code
_entity_poly.pdbx_strand_id
1 'polypeptide(L)'
;MNLMTRLAAALALTLAASGAHAANVLVVLSDENHLDLKDGKVLSTGFYLNELMQPVKLLLDAGHEVTFATPQGRAPPVDTSSVTPANWR
;
A
#
# COMPACT_ATOMS: atom_id res chain seq x y z
N MET A 1 -45.70 10.82 -5.04
CA MET A 1 -44.67 10.52 -4.02
C MET A 1 -44.67 11.64 -2.98
N ASN A 2 -44.87 11.32 -1.70
CA ASN A 2 -44.99 12.30 -0.61
C ASN A 2 -43.61 12.74 -0.07
N LEU A 3 -43.59 13.85 0.66
CA LEU A 3 -42.35 14.51 1.14
C LEU A 3 -41.44 13.57 1.94
N MET A 4 -42.04 12.73 2.80
CA MET A 4 -41.30 11.75 3.60
C MET A 4 -40.58 10.70 2.73
N THR A 5 -41.21 10.23 1.65
CA THR A 5 -40.58 9.27 0.73
C THR A 5 -39.40 9.93 -0.01
N ARG A 6 -39.49 11.23 -0.33
CA ARG A 6 -38.38 11.97 -0.98
C ARG A 6 -37.20 12.17 -0.03
N LEU A 7 -37.46 12.51 1.23
CA LEU A 7 -36.44 12.65 2.27
C LEU A 7 -35.74 11.32 2.57
N ALA A 8 -36.52 10.23 2.70
CA ALA A 8 -35.97 8.90 2.91
C ALA A 8 -35.09 8.44 1.72
N ALA A 9 -35.53 8.72 0.49
CA ALA A 9 -34.73 8.41 -0.71
C ALA A 9 -33.46 9.25 -0.80
N ALA A 10 -33.52 10.55 -0.49
CA ALA A 10 -32.34 11.43 -0.49
C ALA A 10 -31.31 11.01 0.57
N LEU A 11 -31.76 10.64 1.77
CA LEU A 11 -30.90 10.14 2.85
C LEU A 11 -30.27 8.79 2.48
N ALA A 12 -31.04 7.86 1.91
CA ALA A 12 -30.50 6.58 1.46
C ALA A 12 -29.42 6.76 0.37
N LEU A 13 -29.63 7.72 -0.55
CA LEU A 13 -28.69 7.99 -1.64
C LEU A 13 -27.38 8.64 -1.14
N THR A 14 -27.46 9.56 -0.16
CA THR A 14 -26.26 10.17 0.43
C THR A 14 -25.44 9.18 1.28
N LEU A 15 -26.09 8.28 2.04
CA LEU A 15 -25.38 7.22 2.77
C LEU A 15 -24.71 6.21 1.83
N ALA A 16 -25.32 5.91 0.67
CA ALA A 16 -24.73 5.00 -0.31
C ALA A 16 -23.50 5.59 -1.02
N ALA A 17 -23.45 6.92 -1.19
CA ALA A 17 -22.36 7.59 -1.89
C ALA A 17 -21.06 7.74 -1.06
N SER A 18 -21.14 7.64 0.27
CA SER A 18 -19.97 7.83 1.16
C SER A 18 -18.83 6.81 0.99
N GLY A 19 -19.09 5.66 0.34
CA GLY A 19 -18.07 4.63 0.06
C GLY A 19 -17.39 4.74 -1.30
N ALA A 20 -17.79 5.69 -2.15
CA ALA A 20 -17.39 5.73 -3.57
C ALA A 20 -16.03 6.38 -3.86
N HIS A 21 -15.23 6.72 -2.84
CA HIS A 21 -13.91 7.33 -2.99
C HIS A 21 -12.74 6.32 -2.99
N ALA A 22 -13.02 5.06 -3.35
CA ALA A 22 -11.96 4.07 -3.55
C ALA A 22 -11.11 4.44 -4.78
N ALA A 23 -9.81 4.65 -4.56
CA ALA A 23 -8.82 4.86 -5.61
C ALA A 23 -8.00 3.58 -5.81
N ASN A 24 -7.44 3.43 -7.01
CA ASN A 24 -6.47 2.39 -7.32
C ASN A 24 -5.07 2.96 -7.10
N VAL A 25 -4.29 2.36 -6.20
CA VAL A 25 -2.92 2.75 -5.87
C VAL A 25 -1.95 1.71 -6.42
N LEU A 26 -1.09 2.13 -7.34
CA LEU A 26 0.02 1.31 -7.82
C LEU A 26 1.25 1.55 -6.95
N VAL A 27 1.67 0.51 -6.22
CA VAL A 27 2.90 0.51 -5.43
C VAL A 27 3.98 -0.20 -6.22
N VAL A 28 4.99 0.55 -6.65
CA VAL A 28 6.12 0.02 -7.43
C VAL A 28 7.31 -0.23 -6.52
N LEU A 29 7.84 -1.45 -6.57
CA LEU A 29 8.97 -1.89 -5.76
C LEU A 29 10.13 -2.36 -6.64
N SER A 30 11.35 -2.34 -6.09
CA SER A 30 12.48 -2.99 -6.73
C SER A 30 12.36 -4.50 -6.62
N ASP A 31 12.70 -5.23 -7.69
CA ASP A 31 12.90 -6.68 -7.63
C ASP A 31 14.36 -7.09 -7.45
N GLU A 32 15.26 -6.14 -7.15
CA GLU A 32 16.65 -6.42 -6.81
C GLU A 32 16.90 -6.63 -5.32
N ASN A 33 17.82 -7.56 -5.01
CA ASN A 33 18.14 -7.97 -3.64
C ASN A 33 19.51 -7.49 -3.14
N HIS A 34 20.22 -6.72 -3.94
CA HIS A 34 21.51 -6.18 -3.57
C HIS A 34 21.78 -4.83 -4.22
N LEU A 35 22.73 -4.12 -3.63
CA LEU A 35 23.30 -2.90 -4.18
C LEU A 35 24.82 -3.09 -4.28
N ASP A 36 25.35 -2.94 -5.49
CA ASP A 36 26.77 -2.87 -5.72
C ASP A 36 27.31 -1.53 -5.21
N LEU A 37 28.27 -1.59 -4.30
CA LEU A 37 28.94 -0.44 -3.72
C LEU A 37 30.32 -0.26 -4.37
N LYS A 38 30.95 0.87 -4.05
CA LYS A 38 32.36 1.11 -4.41
C LYS A 38 33.27 -0.01 -3.87
N ASP A 39 34.39 -0.20 -4.56
CA ASP A 39 35.42 -1.17 -4.20
C ASP A 39 34.95 -2.64 -4.20
N GLY A 40 33.92 -2.95 -4.98
CA GLY A 40 33.41 -4.32 -5.16
C GLY A 40 32.67 -4.89 -3.95
N LYS A 41 32.30 -4.03 -2.98
CA LYS A 41 31.45 -4.44 -1.86
C LYS A 41 30.01 -4.59 -2.34
N VAL A 42 29.30 -5.57 -1.79
CA VAL A 42 27.88 -5.80 -2.08
C VAL A 42 27.09 -5.65 -0.80
N LEU A 43 26.06 -4.81 -0.83
CA LEU A 43 25.09 -4.68 0.26
C LEU A 43 23.86 -5.52 -0.09
N SER A 44 23.60 -6.57 0.70
CA SER A 44 22.31 -7.28 0.63
C SER A 44 21.21 -6.37 1.17
N THR A 45 20.16 -6.14 0.40
CA THR A 45 19.06 -5.22 0.77
C THR A 45 17.74 -5.63 0.08
N GLY A 46 16.69 -4.83 0.28
CA GLY A 46 15.35 -5.03 -0.27
C GLY A 46 14.44 -3.87 0.13
N PHE A 47 13.12 -4.06 0.02
CA PHE A 47 12.20 -3.07 0.59
C PHE A 47 12.21 -3.16 2.12
N TYR A 48 12.07 -2.02 2.79
CA TYR A 48 12.02 -1.96 4.24
C TYR A 48 10.58 -2.17 4.74
N LEU A 49 10.36 -3.15 5.61
CA LEU A 49 9.01 -3.65 5.92
C LEU A 49 8.07 -2.56 6.48
N ASN A 50 8.51 -1.79 7.48
CA ASN A 50 7.64 -0.81 8.13
C ASN A 50 7.34 0.40 7.22
N GLU A 51 8.30 0.83 6.40
CA GLU A 51 8.16 1.92 5.43
C GLU A 51 7.11 1.57 4.37
N LEU A 52 7.02 0.29 3.98
CA LEU A 52 6.02 -0.18 3.03
C LEU A 52 4.66 -0.47 3.69
N MET A 53 4.66 -1.23 4.79
CA MET A 53 3.41 -1.76 5.34
C MET A 53 2.58 -0.73 6.10
N GLN A 54 3.19 0.30 6.70
CA GLN A 54 2.41 1.36 7.37
C GLN A 54 1.55 2.15 6.38
N PRO A 55 2.07 2.69 5.26
CA PRO A 55 1.24 3.35 4.25
C PRO A 55 0.24 2.40 3.59
N VAL A 56 0.63 1.17 3.26
CA VAL A 56 -0.28 0.18 2.66
C VAL A 56 -1.47 -0.06 3.58
N LYS A 57 -1.25 -0.24 4.89
CA LYS A 57 -2.34 -0.39 5.85
C LYS A 57 -3.26 0.83 5.84
N LEU A 58 -2.72 2.05 5.89
CA LEU A 58 -3.51 3.28 5.89
C LEU A 58 -4.36 3.42 4.62
N LEU A 59 -3.82 3.05 3.46
CA LEU A 59 -4.54 3.07 2.19
C LEU A 59 -5.68 2.06 2.16
N LEU A 60 -5.43 0.83 2.63
CA LEU A 60 -6.45 -0.21 2.73
C LEU A 60 -7.54 0.17 3.75
N ASP A 61 -7.16 0.69 4.92
CA ASP A 61 -8.09 1.16 5.95
C ASP A 61 -8.97 2.32 5.42
N ALA A 62 -8.45 3.15 4.51
CA ALA A 62 -9.20 4.21 3.83
C ALA A 62 -10.09 3.72 2.68
N GLY A 63 -10.10 2.41 2.39
CA GLY A 63 -10.92 1.80 1.34
C GLY A 63 -10.33 1.89 -0.07
N HIS A 64 -9.03 2.12 -0.21
CA HIS A 64 -8.35 2.10 -1.50
C HIS A 64 -7.93 0.67 -1.90
N GLU A 65 -7.86 0.42 -3.20
CA GLU A 65 -7.32 -0.82 -3.75
C GLU A 65 -5.82 -0.64 -4.03
N VAL A 66 -5.00 -1.59 -3.60
CA VAL A 66 -3.55 -1.55 -3.77
C VAL A 66 -3.10 -2.65 -4.72
N THR A 67 -2.39 -2.27 -5.78
CA THR A 67 -1.74 -3.19 -6.72
C THR A 67 -0.22 -3.04 -6.60
N PHE A 68 0.50 -4.16 -6.51
CA PHE A 68 1.96 -4.16 -6.49
C PHE A 68 2.52 -4.45 -7.88
N ALA A 69 3.63 -3.78 -8.22
CA ALA A 69 4.40 -4.05 -9.42
C ALA A 69 5.91 -3.97 -9.15
N THR A 70 6.69 -4.72 -9.93
CA THR A 70 8.14 -4.63 -9.99
C THR A 70 8.58 -4.60 -11.46
N PRO A 71 9.77 -4.05 -11.79
CA PRO A 71 10.22 -3.89 -13.18
C PRO A 71 10.16 -5.17 -14.02
N GLN A 72 10.48 -6.32 -13.43
CA GLN A 72 10.53 -7.64 -14.07
C GLN A 72 9.38 -8.56 -13.64
N GLY A 73 8.40 -8.05 -12.88
CA GLY A 73 7.27 -8.83 -12.37
C GLY A 73 7.65 -9.93 -11.36
N ARG A 74 8.87 -9.90 -10.81
CA ARG A 74 9.31 -10.82 -9.75
C ARG A 74 8.88 -10.32 -8.38
N ALA A 75 8.79 -11.23 -7.41
CA ALA A 75 8.54 -10.86 -6.02
C ALA A 75 9.67 -9.95 -5.50
N PRO A 76 9.36 -8.78 -4.92
CA PRO A 76 10.37 -7.90 -4.35
C PRO A 76 10.94 -8.53 -3.06
N PRO A 77 12.27 -8.48 -2.85
CA PRO A 77 12.89 -9.00 -1.64
C PRO A 77 12.68 -8.04 -0.47
N VAL A 78 12.46 -8.59 0.74
CA VAL A 78 12.46 -7.79 1.97
C VAL A 78 13.88 -7.58 2.46
N ASP A 79 14.19 -6.39 2.95
CA ASP A 79 15.43 -6.15 3.65
C ASP A 79 15.41 -6.86 5.01
N THR A 80 16.30 -7.83 5.22
CA THR A 80 16.35 -8.63 6.45
C THR A 80 16.61 -7.79 7.70
N SER A 81 17.28 -6.65 7.55
CA SER A 81 17.51 -5.72 8.66
C SER A 81 16.20 -5.10 9.17
N SER A 82 15.18 -4.97 8.32
CA SER A 82 13.87 -4.41 8.67
C SER A 82 12.98 -5.34 9.49
N VAL A 83 13.23 -6.65 9.42
CA VAL A 83 12.46 -7.69 10.14
C VAL A 83 13.21 -8.27 11.33
N THR A 84 14.46 -7.84 11.54
CA THR A 84 15.28 -8.28 12.66
C THR A 84 14.93 -7.45 13.91
N PRO A 85 14.40 -8.06 14.99
CA PRO A 85 13.92 -7.31 16.17
C PRO A 85 14.99 -6.44 16.84
N ALA A 86 16.26 -6.83 16.77
CA ALA A 86 17.38 -6.06 17.33
C ALA A 86 17.58 -4.69 16.65
N ASN A 87 17.01 -4.48 15.46
CA ASN A 87 17.12 -3.26 14.67
C ASN A 87 15.87 -2.37 14.74
N TRP A 88 14.86 -2.76 15.52
CA TRP A 88 13.64 -1.97 15.71
C TRP A 88 13.93 -0.89 16.76
N ARG A 89 14.09 0.35 16.31
CA ARG A 89 14.20 1.55 17.17
C ARG A 89 12.84 2.19 17.38
#